data_AF-G7W9G7-F1
#
_entry.id   AF-G7W9G7-F1
#
_cell.length_a   1.000
_cell.length_b   1.000
_cell.length_c   1.000
_cell.angle_alpha   90.00
_cell.angle_beta   90.00
_cell.angle_gamma   90.00
#
_symmetry.space_group_name_H-M   'P 1'
#
loop_
_entity.id
_entity.type
_entity.pdbx_description
1 polymer ?
#
loop_
_entity_poly.entity_id
_entity_poly.type
_entity_poly.pdbx_seq_one_letter_code
_entity_poly.pdbx_strand_id
1 'polypeptide(L)' 'MKVVTMISSIITFLLLLSTMICGLWLKANNATDPSSFSFHMNCGIASVVFCFITIVLLAVTLQ' A
#
# COMPACT_ATOMS: atom_id res chain seq x y z
N MET A 1 6.17 -13.39 15.82
CA MET A 1 6.82 -12.43 14.90
C MET A 1 6.65 -12.83 13.44
N LYS A 2 7.21 -13.96 12.99
CA LYS A 2 7.17 -14.40 11.57
C LYS A 2 5.79 -14.38 10.90
N VAL A 3 4.75 -14.90 11.56
CA VAL A 3 3.36 -14.89 11.02
C VAL A 3 2.82 -13.46 10.89
N VAL A 4 3.07 -12.60 11.89
CA VAL A 4 2.66 -11.19 11.87
C VAL A 4 3.39 -10.42 10.76
N THR A 5 4.70 -10.65 10.61
CA THR A 5 5.51 -10.08 9.53
C THR A 5 5.01 -10.55 8.17
N MET A 6 4.66 -11.84 8.01
CA MET A 6 4.11 -12.38 6.78
C MET A 6 2.78 -11.72 6.41
N ILE A 7 1.85 -11.62 7.37
CA ILE A 7 0.56 -10.95 7.17
C ILE A 7 0.76 -9.48 6.78
N SER A 8 1.63 -8.75 7.50
CA SER A 8 1.94 -7.35 7.22
C SER A 8 2.54 -7.16 5.83
N SER A 9 3.46 -8.03 5.42
CA SER A 9 4.04 -8.02 4.08
C SER A 9 3.00 -8.25 2.99
N ILE A 10 2.08 -9.21 3.18
CA ILE A 10 0.99 -9.48 2.23
C ILE A 10 0.08 -8.26 2.11
N ILE A 11 -0.34 -7.67 3.24
CA ILE A 11 -1.20 -6.47 3.24
C ILE A 11 -0.49 -5.30 2.53
N THR A 12 0.78 -5.07 2.85
CA THR A 12 1.59 -4.03 2.20
C THR A 12 1.64 -4.23 0.69
N PHE A 13 1.89 -5.46 0.24
CA PHE A 13 1.94 -5.80 -1.18
C PHE A 13 0.59 -5.59 -1.88
N LEU A 14 -0.51 -6.01 -1.27
CA LEU A 14 -1.86 -5.81 -1.80
C LEU A 14 -2.22 -4.32 -1.89
N LEU A 15 -1.85 -3.51 -0.89
CA LEU A 15 -2.06 -2.07 -0.89
C LEU A 15 -1.25 -1.38 -2.00
N LEU A 16 0.01 -1.77 -2.20
CA LEU A 16 0.85 -1.28 -3.30
C LEU A 16 0.26 -1.64 -4.67
N LEU A 17 -0.18 -2.89 -4.86
CA LEU A 17 -0.85 -3.32 -6.09
C LEU A 17 -2.13 -2.52 -6.33
N SER A 18 -2.95 -2.34 -5.30
CA SER A 18 -4.18 -1.54 -5.39
C SER A 18 -3.87 -0.09 -5.79
N THR A 19 -2.86 0.52 -5.17
CA THR A 19 -2.40 1.90 -5.48
C THR A 19 -1.90 2.02 -6.92
N MET A 20 -1.17 1.02 -7.41
CA MET A 20 -0.70 0.96 -8.80
C MET A 20 -1.85 0.81 -9.77
N ILE A 21 -2.77 -0.13 -9.53
CA ILE A 21 -3.92 -0.38 -10.41
C ILE A 21 -4.82 0.86 -10.46
N CYS A 22 -5.11 1.49 -9.32
CA CYS A 22 -5.93 2.70 -9.32
C CYS A 22 -5.22 3.89 -9.96
N GLY A 23 -3.91 4.06 -9.76
CA GLY A 23 -3.13 5.11 -10.43
C GLY A 23 -3.09 4.93 -11.96
N LEU A 24 -2.93 3.70 -12.44
CA LEU A 24 -3.01 3.36 -13.86
C LEU A 24 -4.41 3.59 -14.42
N TRP A 25 -5.45 3.26 -13.66
CA TRP A 25 -6.84 3.51 -14.04
C TRP A 25 -7.14 5.02 -14.13
N LEU A 26 -6.69 5.83 -13.17
CA LEU A 26 -6.81 7.29 -13.22
C LEU A 26 -6.18 7.85 -14.48
N LYS A 27 -4.96 7.40 -14.78
CA LYS A 27 -4.22 7.81 -15.99
C LYS A 27 -4.95 7.40 -17.27
N ALA A 28 -5.43 6.16 -17.35
CA ALA A 28 -6.10 5.64 -18.54
C ALA A 28 -7.43 6.34 -18.85
N ASN A 29 -8.17 6.75 -17.81
CA ASN A 29 -9.46 7.38 -17.95
C ASN A 29 -9.42 8.92 -17.93
N ASN A 30 -8.22 9.53 -17.83
CA ASN A 30 -8.05 10.97 -17.61
C ASN A 30 -8.96 11.47 -16.49
N ALA A 31 -9.03 10.69 -15.40
CA ALA A 31 -9.89 11.00 -14.27
C ALA A 31 -9.51 12.38 -13.70
N THR A 32 -10.52 13.22 -13.48
CA THR A 32 -10.37 14.58 -12.93
C THR A 32 -11.20 14.78 -11.67
N ASP A 33 -12.02 13.78 -11.30
CA ASP A 33 -12.88 13.87 -10.15
C ASP A 33 -12.06 13.75 -8.84
N PRO A 34 -12.25 14.67 -7.88
CA PRO A 34 -11.51 14.67 -6.62
C PRO A 34 -11.66 13.39 -5.80
N SER A 35 -12.77 12.66 -5.95
CA SER A 35 -13.04 11.40 -5.27
C SER A 35 -12.05 10.30 -5.67
N SER A 36 -11.79 10.12 -6.97
CA SER A 36 -10.87 9.08 -7.45
C SER A 36 -9.43 9.38 -7.04
N PHE A 37 -9.03 10.65 -7.01
CA PHE A 37 -7.73 11.06 -6.48
C PHE A 37 -7.62 10.84 -4.97
N SER A 38 -8.68 11.15 -4.21
CA SER A 38 -8.71 10.92 -2.76
C SER A 38 -8.58 9.44 -2.42
N PHE A 39 -9.22 8.56 -3.20
CA PHE A 39 -9.05 7.11 -3.06
C PHE A 39 -7.61 6.66 -3.33
N HIS A 40 -7.01 7.09 -4.45
CA HIS A 40 -5.61 6.79 -4.76
C HIS A 40 -4.66 7.28 -3.66
N MET A 41 -4.86 8.50 -3.17
CA MET A 41 -4.02 9.08 -2.12
C MET A 41 -4.16 8.33 -0.81
N ASN A 42 -5.37 7.91 -0.43
CA ASN A 42 -5.60 7.10 0.77
C ASN A 42 -4.92 5.72 0.67
N CYS A 43 -5.04 5.04 -0.47
CA CYS A 43 -4.32 3.79 -0.73
C CYS A 43 -2.80 3.97 -0.69
N GLY A 44 -2.29 5.06 -1.26
CA GLY A 44 -0.87 5.39 -1.24
C GLY A 44 -0.34 5.64 0.16
N ILE A 45 -1.02 6.48 0.95
CA ILE A 45 -0.65 6.76 2.35
C ILE A 45 -0.69 5.47 3.19
N ALA A 46 -1.76 4.68 3.07
CA ALA A 46 -1.86 3.40 3.77
C ALA A 46 -0.72 2.44 3.39
N SER A 47 -0.37 2.36 2.10
CA SER A 47 0.76 1.54 1.62
C SER A 47 2.07 1.96 2.26
N VAL A 48 2.36 3.26 2.32
CA VAL A 48 3.60 3.79 2.92
C VAL A 48 3.66 3.47 4.41
N VAL A 49 2.57 3.69 5.15
CA VAL A 49 2.48 3.38 6.59
C VAL A 49 2.71 1.89 6.84
N PHE A 50 2.03 1.01 6.10
CA PHE A 50 2.21 -0.43 6.23
C PHE A 50 3.61 -0.90 5.80
N CYS A 51 4.25 -0.20 4.85
CA CYS A 51 5.64 -0.47 4.48
C CYS A 51 6.59 -0.21 5.65
N PHE A 52 6.47 0.94 6.33
CA PHE A 52 7.28 1.24 7.52
C PHE A 52 7.06 0.21 8.64
N ILE A 53 5.79 -0.14 8.92
CA ILE A 53 5.45 -1.16 9.91
C ILE A 53 6.10 -2.50 9.55
N THR A 54 6.02 -2.90 8.28
CA THR A 54 6.61 -4.16 7.78
C THR A 54 8.13 -4.15 7.87
N ILE A 55 8.80 -3.03 7.58
CA ILE A 55 10.25 -2.90 7.73
C ILE A 55 10.67 -3.08 9.20
N VAL A 56 9.97 -2.44 10.13
CA VAL A 56 10.23 -2.59 11.57
C VAL A 56 10.00 -4.04 12.02
N LEU A 57 8.87 -4.65 11.62
CA LEU A 57 8.57 -6.04 11.90
C LEU A 57 9.63 -7.00 11.35
N LEU A 58 10.13 -6.74 10.14
CA LEU A 58 11.17 -7.53 9.51
C LEU A 58 12.49 -7.41 10.28
N ALA A 59 12.90 -6.20 10.67
CA ALA A 59 14.09 -5.97 11.47
C ALA A 59 14.05 -6.75 12.79
N VAL A 60 12.92 -6.70 13.51
CA VAL A 60 12.76 -7.46 14.77
C VAL A 60 12.66 -8.97 14.54
N THR A 61 12.20 -9.41 13.36
CA THR A 61 12.09 -10.85 13.04
C THR A 61 13.42 -11.47 12.62
N LEU A 62 14.32 -10.68 12.03
CA LEU A 62 15.64 -11.10 11.57
C LEU A 62 16.73 -10.99 12.64
N GLN A 63 16.51 -10.15 13.67
CA GLN A 63 17.35 -10.05 14.85
C GLN A 63 17.15 -11.25 15.80
#